data_AF-A0A2M7UEM4-F1
#
_entry.id   AF-A0A2M7UEM4-F1
#
_cell.length_a   1.000
_cell.length_b   1.000
_cell.length_c   1.000
_cell.angle_alpha   90.00
_cell.angle_beta   90.00
_cell.angle_gamma   90.00
#
_symmetry.space_group_name_H-M   'P 1'
#
loop_
_entity.id
_entity.type
_entity.pdbx_description
1 polymer ?
#
loop_
_entity_poly.entity_id
_entity_poly.type
_entity_poly.pdbx_seq_one_letter_code
_entity_poly.pdbx_strand_id
1 'polypeptide(L)'
;MAGARRKSPPRVTRNSASWLRGRLLWVLIGILGLLLVQVFVLQDEGLYRLFQLKSQVRAAESRIEALKVENDKLEAERQRLLDDPEYLEQVAREKYRMAKPGEKVYRVVIETKKEQ
;
A
#
# COMPACT_ATOMS: atom_id res chain seq x y z
N MET A 1 -66.35 -71.02 16.25
CA MET A 1 -66.45 -69.55 16.38
C MET A 1 -65.10 -68.91 16.07
N ALA A 2 -65.11 -68.02 15.09
CA ALA A 2 -64.14 -67.01 14.64
C ALA A 2 -62.65 -67.11 15.04
N GLY A 3 -61.80 -67.45 14.06
CA GLY A 3 -60.36 -67.18 14.11
C GLY A 3 -60.05 -65.70 13.88
N ALA A 4 -59.27 -65.10 14.79
CA ALA A 4 -58.85 -63.71 14.70
C ALA A 4 -57.75 -63.53 13.65
N ARG A 5 -58.06 -62.85 12.53
CA ARG A 5 -57.06 -62.38 11.56
C ARG A 5 -56.21 -61.27 12.18
N ARG A 6 -54.94 -61.55 12.45
CA ARG A 6 -53.93 -60.52 12.76
C ARG A 6 -53.61 -59.73 11.49
N LYS A 7 -53.85 -58.42 11.51
CA LYS A 7 -53.46 -57.50 10.43
C LYS A 7 -51.98 -57.18 10.56
N SER A 8 -51.19 -57.48 9.53
CA SER A 8 -49.76 -57.14 9.46
C SER A 8 -49.60 -55.62 9.26
N PRO A 9 -48.61 -54.96 9.91
CA PRO A 9 -48.39 -53.53 9.72
C PRO A 9 -47.77 -53.24 8.35
N PRO A 10 -48.00 -52.04 7.78
CA PRO A 10 -47.42 -51.65 6.50
C PRO A 10 -45.90 -51.49 6.62
N ARG A 11 -45.16 -52.06 5.66
CA ARG A 11 -43.72 -51.89 5.54
C ARG A 11 -43.42 -50.52 4.94
N VAL A 12 -43.05 -49.57 5.79
CA VAL A 12 -42.55 -48.26 5.34
C VAL A 12 -41.13 -48.46 4.82
N THR A 13 -40.95 -48.45 3.50
CA THR A 13 -39.62 -48.43 2.89
C THR A 13 -39.01 -47.05 3.10
N ARG A 14 -38.16 -46.93 4.11
CA ARG A 14 -37.37 -45.73 4.36
C ARG A 14 -36.30 -45.64 3.27
N ASN A 15 -36.54 -44.84 2.24
CA ASN A 15 -35.55 -44.54 1.21
C ASN A 15 -34.33 -43.88 1.85
N SER A 16 -33.28 -44.68 2.07
CA SER A 16 -31.97 -44.32 2.63
C SER A 16 -31.20 -43.31 1.76
N ALA A 17 -31.62 -43.08 0.52
CA ALA A 17 -31.00 -42.13 -0.39
C ALA A 17 -31.22 -40.63 -0.04
N SER A 18 -32.00 -40.30 1.01
CA SER A 18 -32.19 -38.89 1.40
C SER A 18 -30.97 -38.29 2.11
N TRP A 19 -30.16 -39.09 2.81
CA TRP A 19 -28.95 -38.60 3.48
C TRP A 19 -27.84 -38.20 2.50
N LEU A 20 -27.73 -38.90 1.36
CA LEU A 20 -26.75 -38.61 0.30
C LEU A 20 -27.14 -37.34 -0.47
N ARG A 21 -28.43 -37.14 -0.71
CA ARG A 21 -28.97 -35.93 -1.35
C ARG A 21 -28.74 -34.67 -0.50
N GLY A 22 -28.94 -34.77 0.81
CA GLY A 22 -28.62 -33.67 1.74
C GLY A 22 -27.13 -33.31 1.70
N ARG A 23 -26.25 -34.30 1.69
CA ARG A 23 -24.80 -34.07 1.64
C ARG A 23 -24.33 -33.45 0.32
N LEU A 24 -24.92 -33.85 -0.82
CA LEU A 24 -24.67 -33.21 -2.11
C LEU A 24 -25.12 -31.75 -2.14
N LEU A 25 -26.28 -31.44 -1.55
CA LEU A 25 -26.78 -30.06 -1.46
C LEU A 25 -25.84 -29.17 -0.64
N TRP A 26 -25.33 -29.65 0.50
CA TRP A 26 -24.36 -28.90 1.30
C TRP A 26 -23.04 -28.65 0.55
N VAL A 27 -22.56 -29.63 -0.23
CA VAL A 27 -21.37 -29.46 -1.06
C VAL A 27 -21.61 -28.44 -2.17
N LEU A 28 -22.77 -28.49 -2.85
CA LEU A 28 -23.16 -27.50 -3.86
C LEU A 28 -23.27 -26.08 -3.28
N ILE A 29 -23.85 -25.93 -2.08
CA ILE A 29 -23.92 -24.66 -1.37
C ILE A 29 -22.52 -24.15 -1.01
N GLY A 30 -21.63 -25.05 -0.57
CA GLY A 30 -20.24 -24.71 -0.29
C GLY A 30 -19.48 -24.23 -1.53
N ILE A 31 -19.65 -24.92 -2.66
CA ILE A 31 -19.05 -24.54 -3.95
C ILE A 31 -19.61 -23.19 -4.43
N LEU A 32 -20.93 -22.99 -4.34
CA LEU A 32 -21.56 -21.73 -4.73
C LEU A 32 -21.08 -20.57 -3.84
N GLY A 33 -20.98 -20.79 -2.52
CA GLY A 33 -20.42 -19.82 -1.59
C GLY A 33 -18.95 -19.49 -1.90
N LEU A 34 -18.15 -20.50 -2.23
CA LEU A 34 -16.75 -20.30 -2.63
C LEU A 34 -16.61 -19.49 -3.92
N LEU A 35 -17.46 -19.77 -4.92
CA LEU A 35 -17.49 -19.01 -6.17
C LEU A 35 -17.92 -17.55 -5.93
N LEU A 36 -18.92 -17.32 -5.07
CA LEU A 36 -19.32 -15.96 -4.69
C LEU A 36 -18.20 -15.20 -3.99
N VAL A 37 -17.47 -15.85 -3.07
CA VAL A 37 -16.30 -15.25 -2.42
C VAL A 37 -15.20 -14.97 -3.44
N GLN A 38 -14.93 -15.89 -4.37
CA GLN A 38 -13.94 -15.66 -5.42
C GLN A 38 -14.31 -14.47 -6.30
N VAL A 39 -15.56 -14.35 -6.74
CA VAL A 39 -16.01 -13.18 -7.52
C VAL A 39 -15.89 -11.90 -6.69
N PHE A 40 -16.26 -11.92 -5.40
CA PHE A 40 -16.15 -10.75 -4.52
C PHE A 40 -14.70 -10.32 -4.25
N VAL A 41 -13.76 -11.26 -4.22
CA VAL A 41 -12.33 -11.02 -3.91
C VAL A 41 -11.51 -10.73 -5.16
N LEU A 42 -11.83 -11.37 -6.29
CA LEU A 42 -11.06 -11.29 -7.54
C LEU A 42 -11.60 -10.26 -8.54
N GLN A 43 -12.84 -9.79 -8.41
CA GLN A 43 -13.34 -8.73 -9.29
C GLN A 43 -12.76 -7.38 -8.85
N ASP A 44 -12.01 -6.75 -9.75
CA ASP A 44 -11.10 -5.59 -9.59
C ASP A 44 -11.68 -4.31 -8.93
N GLU A 45 -12.96 -4.30 -8.57
CA GLU A 45 -13.70 -3.23 -7.91
C GLU A 45 -14.08 -3.59 -6.45
N GLY A 46 -13.51 -4.65 -5.88
CA GLY A 46 -13.78 -5.06 -4.51
C GLY A 46 -13.26 -4.09 -3.43
N LEU A 47 -13.69 -4.28 -2.19
CA LEU A 47 -13.33 -3.48 -1.00
C LEU A 47 -11.82 -3.25 -0.83
N TYR A 48 -10.99 -4.16 -1.34
CA TYR A 48 -9.54 -4.06 -1.33
C TYR A 48 -9.02 -2.83 -2.10
N ARG A 49 -9.61 -2.52 -3.25
CA ARG A 49 -9.24 -1.34 -4.05
C ARG A 49 -9.61 -0.05 -3.34
N LEU A 50 -10.74 -0.02 -2.64
CA LEU A 50 -11.15 1.14 -1.83
C LEU A 50 -10.14 1.41 -0.71
N PHE A 51 -9.62 0.36 -0.07
CA PHE A 51 -8.62 0.49 0.99
C PHE A 51 -7.27 0.95 0.44
N GLN A 52 -6.83 0.37 -0.68
CA GLN A 52 -5.62 0.82 -1.38
C GLN A 52 -5.75 2.27 -1.85
N LEU A 53 -6.87 2.64 -2.46
CA LEU A 53 -7.09 3.98 -2.98
C LEU A 53 -7.06 5.03 -1.85
N LYS A 54 -7.67 4.75 -0.70
CA LYS A 54 -7.57 5.62 0.48
C LYS A 54 -6.12 5.79 0.95
N SER A 55 -5.33 4.72 0.93
CA SER A 55 -3.90 4.81 1.29
C SER A 55 -3.09 5.62 0.28
N GLN A 56 -3.37 5.47 -1.02
CA GLN A 56 -2.72 6.21 -2.09
C GLN A 56 -3.06 7.69 -2.03
N VAL A 57 -4.32 8.05 -1.78
CA VAL A 57 -4.76 9.44 -1.60
C VAL A 57 -4.02 10.07 -0.42
N ARG A 58 -4.00 9.41 0.75
CA ARG A 58 -3.27 9.93 1.92
C ARG A 58 -1.78 10.09 1.65
N ALA A 59 -1.16 9.14 0.95
CA ALA A 59 0.25 9.23 0.59
C ALA A 59 0.52 10.39 -0.38
N ALA A 60 -0.37 10.62 -1.35
CA ALA A 60 -0.28 11.73 -2.29
C ALA A 60 -0.45 13.08 -1.58
N GLU A 61 -1.44 13.20 -0.69
CA GLU A 61 -1.67 14.40 0.12
C GLU A 61 -0.45 14.74 0.99
N SER A 62 0.11 13.76 1.69
CA SER A 62 1.33 13.93 2.48
C SER A 62 2.51 14.40 1.63
N ARG A 63 2.66 13.89 0.41
CA ARG A 63 3.71 14.33 -0.52
C ARG A 63 3.48 15.77 -0.99
N ILE A 64 2.24 16.14 -1.28
CA ILE A 64 1.89 17.52 -1.65
C ILE A 64 2.25 18.48 -0.52
N GLU A 65 1.91 18.13 0.72
CA GLU A 65 2.22 18.95 1.88
C GLU A 65 3.73 19.09 2.10
N ALA A 66 4.48 17.98 2.03
CA ALA A 66 5.93 18.00 2.13
C ALA A 66 6.58 18.87 1.05
N LEU A 67 6.13 18.73 -0.21
CA LEU A 67 6.63 19.53 -1.33
C LEU A 67 6.29 21.01 -1.19
N LYS A 68 5.12 21.37 -0.66
CA LYS A 68 4.78 22.76 -0.36
C LYS A 68 5.74 23.37 0.65
N VAL A 69 5.99 22.66 1.76
CA VAL A 69 6.93 23.12 2.79
C VAL A 69 8.36 23.26 2.23
N GLU A 70 8.78 22.35 1.36
CA GLU A 70 10.09 22.45 0.69
C GLU A 70 10.14 23.64 -0.27
N ASN A 71 9.07 23.86 -1.03
CA ASN A 71 8.97 24.99 -1.94
C ASN A 71 9.03 26.33 -1.18
N ASP A 72 8.24 26.49 -0.11
CA ASP A 72 8.25 27.69 0.72
C ASP A 72 9.63 27.99 1.30
N LYS A 73 10.38 26.95 1.72
CA LYS A 73 11.76 27.08 2.19
C LYS A 73 12.70 27.53 1.07
N LEU A 74 12.59 26.93 -0.11
CA LEU A 74 13.41 27.26 -1.27
C LEU A 74 13.13 28.68 -1.76
N GLU A 75 11.86 29.11 -1.77
CA GLU A 75 11.49 30.48 -2.12
C GLU A 75 12.05 31.48 -1.11
N ALA A 76 11.96 31.19 0.20
CA ALA A 76 12.55 32.04 1.23
C ALA A 76 14.08 32.12 1.10
N GLU A 77 14.77 31.01 0.82
CA GLU A 77 16.22 31.02 0.58
C GLU A 77 16.57 31.77 -0.70
N ARG A 78 15.80 31.59 -1.77
CA ARG A 78 15.96 32.31 -3.03
C ARG A 78 15.79 33.82 -2.84
N GLN A 79 14.82 34.24 -2.04
CA GLN A 79 14.61 35.65 -1.74
C GLN A 79 15.80 36.22 -0.94
N ARG A 80 16.29 35.50 0.07
CA ARG A 80 17.50 35.92 0.82
C ARG A 80 18.73 36.03 -0.07
N LEU A 81 18.95 35.08 -0.97
CA LEU A 81 20.08 35.12 -1.90
C LEU A 81 20.05 36.33 -2.86
N LEU A 82 18.87 36.86 -3.16
CA LEU A 82 18.70 37.98 -4.10
C LEU A 82 18.70 39.33 -3.39
N ASP A 83 18.08 39.40 -2.21
CA ASP A 83 17.90 40.66 -1.48
C ASP A 83 19.05 40.93 -0.50
N ASP A 84 19.83 39.92 -0.11
CA ASP A 84 20.95 40.03 0.84
C ASP A 84 22.30 39.70 0.17
N PRO A 85 23.08 40.75 -0.21
CA PRO A 85 24.40 40.58 -0.81
C PRO A 85 25.43 39.92 0.11
N GLU A 86 25.34 40.12 1.43
CA GLU A 86 26.27 39.50 2.39
C GLU A 86 26.02 38.01 2.48
N TYR A 87 24.75 37.60 2.57
CA TYR A 87 24.37 36.19 2.54
C TYR A 87 24.79 35.51 1.23
N LEU A 88 24.62 36.19 0.10
CA LEU A 88 25.08 35.68 -1.20
C LEU A 88 26.61 35.51 -1.26
N GLU A 89 27.38 36.49 -0.78
CA GLU A 89 28.84 36.39 -0.71
C GLU A 89 29.28 35.24 0.21
N GLN A 90 28.64 35.08 1.36
CA GLN A 90 28.90 33.97 2.28
C GLN A 90 28.66 32.63 1.60
N VAL A 91 27.50 32.43 0.96
CA VAL A 91 27.16 31.19 0.25
C VAL A 91 28.15 30.92 -0.90
N ALA A 92 28.54 31.94 -1.65
CA ALA A 92 29.51 31.83 -2.74
C ALA A 92 30.90 31.40 -2.23
N ARG A 93 31.38 31.96 -1.12
CA ARG A 93 32.68 31.62 -0.52
C ARG A 93 32.65 30.25 0.18
N GLU A 94 31.60 29.93 0.91
CA GLU A 94 31.51 28.69 1.71
C GLU A 94 31.12 27.46 0.87
N LYS A 95 29.98 27.52 0.16
CA LYS A 95 29.49 26.36 -0.63
C LYS A 95 30.27 26.19 -1.92
N TYR A 96 30.58 27.28 -2.61
CA TYR A 96 31.17 27.23 -3.95
C TYR A 96 32.65 27.57 -4.02
N ARG A 97 33.27 28.02 -2.91
CA ARG A 97 34.69 28.44 -2.84
C ARG A 97 35.04 29.47 -3.91
N MET A 98 34.09 30.32 -4.27
CA MET A 98 34.28 31.41 -5.21
C MET A 98 35.06 32.54 -4.54
N ALA A 99 35.89 33.22 -5.33
CA ALA A 99 36.71 34.34 -4.89
C ALA A 99 36.49 35.52 -5.85
N LYS A 100 36.63 36.75 -5.36
CA LYS A 100 36.45 37.94 -6.21
C LYS A 100 37.53 38.00 -7.30
N PRO A 101 37.27 38.66 -8.44
CA PRO A 101 38.29 38.86 -9.47
C PRO A 101 39.55 39.50 -8.86
N GLY A 102 40.68 38.78 -8.88
CA GLY A 102 41.96 39.20 -8.29
C GLY A 102 42.35 38.55 -6.95
N GLU A 103 41.46 37.79 -6.31
CA GLU A 103 41.78 37.02 -5.10
C GLU A 103 42.45 35.67 -5.44
N LYS A 104 43.44 35.23 -4.65
CA LYS A 104 44.14 33.94 -4.83
C LYS A 104 43.55 32.87 -3.90
N VAL A 105 43.05 31.77 -4.48
CA VAL A 105 42.52 30.62 -3.73
C VAL A 105 43.65 29.63 -3.43
N TYR A 106 43.93 29.38 -2.15
CA TYR A 106 44.90 28.37 -1.71
C TYR A 106 44.17 27.09 -1.32
N ARG A 107 44.58 25.94 -1.87
CA ARG A 107 44.13 24.62 -1.44
C ARG A 107 45.27 23.95 -0.70
N VAL A 108 45.06 23.65 0.59
CA VAL A 108 46.04 22.90 1.38
C VAL A 108 46.00 21.45 0.93
N VAL A 109 47.08 20.98 0.30
CA VAL A 109 47.28 19.57 -0.03
C VAL A 109 48.20 19.01 1.04
N ILE A 110 47.66 18.16 1.92
CA ILE A 110 48.48 17.49 2.93
C ILE A 110 49.09 16.29 2.23
N GLU A 111 50.38 16.35 1.91
CA GLU A 111 51.09 15.19 1.38
C GLU A 111 51.20 14.14 2.49
N THR A 112 50.36 13.11 2.41
CA THR A 112 50.55 11.89 3.19
C THR A 112 51.78 11.20 2.62
N LYS A 113 52.92 11.44 3.27
CA LYS A 113 54.19 10.77 2.98
C LYS A 113 53.92 9.26 3.05
N LYS A 114 53.87 8.60 1.89
CA LYS A 114 53.85 7.13 1.83
C LYS A 114 55.22 6.67 2.29
N GLU A 115 55.29 6.16 3.50
CA GLU A 115 56.43 5.40 3.98
C GLU A 115 56.58 4.15 3.10
N GLN A 116 57.80 3.94 2.60
CA GLN A 116 58.20 2.77 1.83
C GLN A 116 58.39 1.57 2.76
#